data_AF-A0A6I7ZD83-F1
#
_entry.id   AF-A0A6I7ZD83-F1
#
_cell.length_a   1.000
_cell.length_b   1.000
_cell.length_c   1.000
_cell.angle_alpha   90.00
_cell.angle_beta   90.00
_cell.angle_gamma   90.00
#
_symmetry.space_group_name_H-M   'P 1'
#
loop_
_entity.id
_entity.type
_entity.pdbx_description
1 polymer ?
#
loop_
_entity_poly.entity_id
_entity_poly.type
_entity_poly.pdbx_seq_one_letter_code
_entity_poly.pdbx_strand_id
1 'polypeptide(L)'
;MTNLQKEDFSKWYLQTIQKADLMDYSPVRGCIIFKADGWELWEHIQEDFNKYLKTQDIRNVYFPMLIPKHFLEKEEEHVEGFAPELPWLTKVGDEELEEPYALRPTSETLIGDAFSNWINSYRDLPYEINQWANVFRWEKKTMPFLRTSEFLWQEGHTAHESEENARERTMGVLEAYATLIENTLAIPVYRGQKTPSERFAGAVDTYSVEAMMRDGKAVQAGTSHYLGQNFAEAFDIKFLNRNNEHEFVYTTSWGISTRLIGSLIMVHGDEQGLVLPPKVAPTQVILVPVGPWQKNPEILERLKELKVALAAKGLRVRIDTTDNTPGYKFNEWELKGAALRVEFGPRDLENNQAVIKMRDLDDKESVSLDGIEDYIVEQLDVMQERLFESAQKRYTENEHTDIDTLDELKAHIEKSKEAGEVPGFVLIGWDGTEETEAKIKEETGFTTRNIPFNPPVEKTVDIVSGKPAKHTVWIARAY
;
A
#
# COMPACT_ATOMS: atom_id res chain seq x y z
N MET A 1 1.17 -2.41 -29.95
CA MET A 1 -0.21 -2.23 -29.49
C MET A 1 -0.73 -3.57 -29.00
N THR A 2 -0.49 -3.87 -27.73
CA THR A 2 -1.32 -4.79 -26.97
C THR A 2 -2.00 -3.88 -25.94
N ASN A 3 -3.33 -3.76 -25.95
CA ASN A 3 -4.08 -2.91 -25.02
C ASN A 3 -4.45 -3.76 -23.79
N LEU A 4 -3.43 -4.31 -23.13
CA LEU A 4 -3.65 -5.34 -22.11
C LEU A 4 -4.30 -4.76 -20.86
N GLN A 5 -4.12 -3.47 -20.55
CA GLN A 5 -4.82 -2.86 -19.42
C GLN A 5 -6.34 -2.95 -19.61
N LYS A 6 -6.83 -2.81 -20.85
CA LYS A 6 -8.27 -2.95 -21.15
C LYS A 6 -8.70 -4.40 -21.35
N GLU A 7 -7.90 -5.21 -22.03
CA GLU A 7 -8.28 -6.57 -22.44
C GLU A 7 -8.07 -7.61 -21.34
N ASP A 8 -6.99 -7.51 -20.57
CA ASP A 8 -6.60 -8.46 -19.52
C ASP A 8 -5.65 -7.80 -18.51
N PHE A 9 -6.24 -7.02 -17.60
CA PHE A 9 -5.49 -6.22 -16.62
C PHE A 9 -4.58 -7.08 -15.72
N SER A 10 -5.00 -8.30 -15.38
CA SER A 10 -4.19 -9.23 -14.59
C SER A 10 -2.95 -9.67 -15.35
N LYS A 11 -3.07 -9.96 -16.65
CA LYS A 11 -1.92 -10.29 -17.49
C LYS A 11 -1.01 -9.08 -17.72
N TRP A 12 -1.57 -7.88 -17.92
CA TRP A 12 -0.77 -6.66 -17.97
C TRP A 12 0.06 -6.48 -16.69
N TYR A 13 -0.57 -6.61 -15.52
CA TYR A 13 0.09 -6.46 -14.22
C TYR A 13 1.26 -7.45 -14.07
N LEU A 14 1.01 -8.74 -14.28
CA LEU A 14 2.02 -9.80 -14.15
C LEU A 14 3.18 -9.64 -15.15
N GLN A 15 2.88 -9.27 -16.40
CA GLN A 15 3.93 -9.02 -17.38
C GLN A 15 4.75 -7.79 -17.04
N THR A 16 4.11 -6.73 -16.55
CA THR A 16 4.80 -5.47 -16.22
C THR A 16 5.79 -5.70 -15.09
N ILE A 17 5.38 -6.33 -13.99
CA ILE A 17 6.27 -6.55 -12.84
C ILE A 17 7.44 -7.48 -13.17
N GLN A 18 7.24 -8.47 -14.05
CA GLN A 18 8.30 -9.38 -14.49
C GLN A 18 9.28 -8.69 -15.44
N LYS A 19 8.77 -7.97 -16.44
CA LYS A 19 9.59 -7.28 -17.45
C LYS A 19 10.36 -6.10 -16.85
N ALA A 20 9.75 -5.41 -15.88
CA ALA A 20 10.40 -4.35 -15.11
C ALA A 20 11.36 -4.90 -14.03
N ASP A 21 11.48 -6.22 -13.91
CA ASP A 21 12.47 -6.88 -13.05
C ASP A 21 12.32 -6.57 -11.55
N LEU A 22 11.08 -6.38 -11.07
CA LEU A 22 10.82 -6.06 -9.66
C LEU A 22 10.89 -7.29 -8.74
N MET A 23 10.52 -8.46 -9.25
CA MET A 23 10.46 -9.69 -8.47
C MET A 23 10.66 -10.93 -9.34
N ASP A 24 10.97 -12.05 -8.70
CA ASP A 24 10.91 -13.39 -9.30
C ASP A 24 10.01 -14.32 -8.46
N TYR A 25 9.51 -15.39 -9.06
CA TYR A 25 8.72 -16.38 -8.32
C TYR A 25 9.61 -17.27 -7.47
N SER A 26 9.26 -17.40 -6.19
CA SER A 26 9.88 -18.37 -5.30
C SER A 26 9.40 -19.79 -5.66
N PRO A 27 10.23 -20.83 -5.46
CA PRO A 27 9.74 -22.22 -5.50
C PRO A 27 8.73 -22.51 -4.38
N VAL A 28 8.66 -21.69 -3.33
CA VAL A 28 7.65 -21.78 -2.29
C VAL A 28 6.34 -21.17 -2.80
N ARG A 29 5.26 -21.95 -2.75
CA ARG A 29 3.95 -21.55 -3.27
C ARG A 29 3.48 -20.21 -2.68
N GLY A 30 3.24 -19.27 -3.58
CA GLY A 30 2.68 -17.96 -3.23
C GLY A 30 3.67 -16.97 -2.63
N CYS A 31 4.94 -17.34 -2.52
CA CYS A 31 6.02 -16.42 -2.15
C CYS A 31 6.67 -15.83 -3.41
N ILE A 32 7.26 -14.65 -3.26
CA ILE A 32 8.05 -13.97 -4.29
C ILE A 32 9.44 -13.63 -3.75
N ILE A 33 10.42 -13.51 -4.63
CA ILE A 33 11.75 -12.99 -4.35
C ILE A 33 11.74 -11.53 -4.79
N PHE A 34 11.98 -10.60 -3.86
CA PHE A 34 12.16 -9.19 -4.20
C PHE A 34 13.51 -9.02 -4.91
N LYS A 35 13.50 -8.42 -6.10
CA LYS A 35 14.72 -7.95 -6.76
C LYS A 35 15.02 -6.52 -6.33
N ALA A 36 16.21 -6.02 -6.65
CA ALA A 36 16.71 -4.74 -6.13
C ALA A 36 15.72 -3.58 -6.27
N ASP A 37 15.24 -3.30 -7.49
CA ASP A 37 14.32 -2.18 -7.71
C ASP A 37 12.96 -2.41 -7.02
N GLY A 38 12.49 -3.67 -6.90
CA GLY A 38 11.28 -4.00 -6.14
C GLY A 38 11.44 -3.84 -4.63
N TRP A 39 12.64 -4.12 -4.10
CA TRP A 39 13.00 -3.91 -2.70
C TRP A 39 13.17 -2.42 -2.38
N GLU A 40 13.85 -1.65 -3.23
CA GLU A 40 14.03 -0.20 -3.08
C GLU A 40 12.67 0.54 -2.99
N LEU A 41 11.64 0.08 -3.73
CA LEU A 41 10.27 0.60 -3.58
C LEU A 41 9.76 0.44 -2.14
N TRP A 42 9.99 -0.72 -1.52
CA TRP A 42 9.58 -0.99 -0.15
C TRP A 42 10.42 -0.19 0.86
N GLU A 43 11.72 -0.04 0.61
CA GLU A 43 12.62 0.78 1.43
C GLU A 43 12.17 2.24 1.47
N HIS A 44 11.80 2.84 0.33
CA HIS A 44 11.33 4.23 0.33
C HIS A 44 10.00 4.40 1.08
N ILE A 45 9.09 3.43 1.01
CA ILE A 45 7.86 3.42 1.81
C ILE A 45 8.20 3.32 3.31
N GLN A 46 9.13 2.43 3.66
CA GLN A 46 9.63 2.29 5.02
C GLN A 46 10.24 3.57 5.56
N GLU A 47 11.14 4.18 4.80
CA GLU A 47 11.85 5.40 5.16
C GLU A 47 10.88 6.55 5.43
N ASP A 48 9.87 6.72 4.56
CA ASP A 48 8.91 7.79 4.71
C ASP A 48 8.02 7.59 5.94
N PHE A 49 7.49 6.39 6.14
CA PHE A 49 6.66 6.12 7.32
C PHE A 49 7.47 6.12 8.62
N ASN A 50 8.75 5.72 8.61
CA ASN A 50 9.64 5.87 9.76
C ASN A 50 9.86 7.33 10.18
N LYS A 51 9.71 8.32 9.27
CA LYS A 51 9.71 9.74 9.66
C LYS A 51 8.53 10.05 10.58
N TYR A 52 7.32 9.59 10.20
CA TYR A 52 6.13 9.74 11.02
C TYR A 52 6.33 9.08 12.40
N LEU A 53 6.77 7.82 12.44
CA LEU A 53 7.01 7.11 13.71
C LEU A 53 7.94 7.88 14.64
N LYS A 54 9.04 8.44 14.12
CA LYS A 54 9.98 9.27 14.88
C LYS A 54 9.37 10.56 15.40
N THR A 55 8.50 11.22 14.63
CA THR A 55 7.79 12.43 15.11
C THR A 55 6.78 12.14 16.21
N GLN A 56 6.37 10.88 16.36
CA GLN A 56 5.42 10.40 17.35
C GLN A 56 6.09 9.69 18.53
N ASP A 57 7.43 9.69 18.60
CA ASP A 57 8.23 8.93 19.57
C ASP A 57 7.94 7.41 19.60
N ILE A 58 7.37 6.87 18.52
CA ILE A 58 7.10 5.44 18.37
C ILE A 58 8.40 4.73 17.98
N ARG A 59 8.75 3.69 18.74
CA ARG A 59 10.04 3.01 18.58
C ARG A 59 9.91 1.67 17.89
N ASN A 60 10.86 1.38 16.99
CA ASN A 60 10.95 0.09 16.34
C ASN A 60 11.44 -0.99 17.32
N VAL A 61 10.81 -2.16 17.28
CA VAL A 61 11.14 -3.37 18.01
C VAL A 61 11.06 -4.58 17.07
N TYR A 62 11.50 -5.75 17.54
CA TYR A 62 11.40 -6.99 16.79
C TYR A 62 11.01 -8.14 17.72
N PHE A 63 9.91 -8.79 17.39
CA PHE A 63 9.39 -10.01 17.96
C PHE A 63 9.71 -11.22 17.05
N PRO A 64 9.86 -12.42 17.62
CA PRO A 64 10.08 -13.63 16.85
C PRO A 64 8.95 -13.97 15.86
N MET A 65 9.28 -14.77 14.85
CA MET A 65 8.34 -15.24 13.82
C MET A 65 7.40 -16.35 14.31
N LEU A 66 7.85 -17.17 15.25
CA LEU A 66 7.13 -18.34 15.73
C LEU A 66 6.26 -17.98 16.93
N ILE A 67 4.98 -18.35 16.89
CA ILE A 67 4.01 -18.16 17.97
C ILE A 67 3.64 -19.53 18.55
N PRO A 68 3.82 -19.76 19.87
CA PRO A 68 3.34 -20.98 20.51
C PRO A 68 1.84 -21.18 20.30
N LYS A 69 1.39 -22.42 20.05
CA LYS A 69 -0.03 -22.71 19.80
C LYS A 69 -0.94 -22.18 20.91
N HIS A 70 -0.56 -22.37 22.17
CA HIS A 70 -1.37 -21.97 23.30
C HIS A 70 -1.51 -20.43 23.46
N PHE A 71 -0.64 -19.63 22.83
CA PHE A 71 -0.78 -18.17 22.80
C PHE A 71 -1.88 -17.73 21.85
N LEU A 72 -1.98 -18.39 20.69
CA LEU A 72 -3.05 -18.12 19.74
C LEU A 72 -4.40 -18.45 20.38
N GLU A 73 -4.52 -19.61 21.03
CA GLU A 73 -5.77 -20.08 21.65
C GLU A 73 -6.29 -19.22 22.82
N LYS A 74 -5.57 -18.17 23.26
CA LYS A 74 -6.07 -17.23 24.30
C LYS A 74 -7.13 -16.24 23.78
N GLU A 75 -7.25 -16.06 22.48
CA GLU A 75 -8.26 -15.19 21.85
C GLU A 75 -8.98 -15.99 20.76
N GLU A 76 -10.21 -16.44 21.06
CA GLU A 76 -10.99 -17.34 20.20
C GLU A 76 -11.43 -16.67 18.87
N GLU A 77 -11.91 -15.43 18.88
CA GLU A 77 -12.38 -14.72 17.67
C GLU A 77 -11.24 -14.48 16.68
N HIS A 78 -10.08 -14.08 17.19
CA HIS A 78 -8.83 -13.88 16.48
C HIS A 78 -8.34 -15.20 15.86
N VAL A 79 -8.35 -16.29 16.62
CA VAL A 79 -7.96 -17.61 16.10
C VAL A 79 -8.89 -18.07 15.00
N GLU A 80 -10.21 -17.97 15.17
CA GLU A 80 -11.17 -18.38 14.15
C GLU A 80 -10.95 -17.63 12.83
N GLY A 81 -10.61 -16.34 12.90
CA GLY A 81 -10.28 -15.51 11.73
C GLY A 81 -9.05 -15.97 10.95
N PHE A 82 -8.04 -16.56 11.62
CA PHE A 82 -6.76 -16.96 11.00
C PHE A 82 -6.58 -18.46 10.81
N ALA A 83 -7.32 -19.31 11.52
CA ALA A 83 -7.11 -20.76 11.59
C ALA A 83 -6.98 -21.46 10.21
N PRO A 84 -7.76 -21.11 9.17
CA PRO A 84 -7.62 -21.75 7.86
C PRO A 84 -6.29 -21.47 7.14
N GLU A 85 -5.53 -20.45 7.58
CA GLU A 85 -4.37 -19.90 6.88
C GLU A 85 -3.05 -20.10 7.63
N LEU A 86 -3.05 -20.76 8.79
CA LEU A 86 -1.88 -20.89 9.66
C LEU A 86 -1.00 -22.11 9.33
N PRO A 87 0.26 -21.91 8.88
CA PRO A 87 1.23 -22.99 8.82
C PRO A 87 1.80 -23.29 10.20
N TRP A 88 1.97 -24.58 10.51
CA TRP A 88 2.47 -25.05 11.81
C TRP A 88 3.81 -25.75 11.68
N LEU A 89 4.77 -25.35 12.51
CA LEU A 89 5.99 -26.08 12.81
C LEU A 89 5.70 -27.09 13.93
N THR A 90 5.85 -28.37 13.61
CA THR A 90 5.56 -29.49 14.55
C THR A 90 6.78 -30.36 14.86
N LYS A 91 7.88 -30.20 14.11
CA LYS A 91 9.09 -31.01 14.24
C LYS A 91 10.34 -30.17 14.00
N VAL A 92 11.45 -30.51 14.66
CA VAL A 92 12.79 -29.97 14.39
C VAL A 92 13.76 -31.13 14.19
N GLY A 93 14.37 -31.21 13.00
CA GLY A 93 15.06 -32.43 12.59
C GLY A 93 14.07 -33.60 12.57
N ASP A 94 14.38 -34.67 13.31
CA ASP A 94 13.52 -35.85 13.43
C ASP A 94 12.70 -35.88 14.74
N GLU A 95 12.85 -34.86 15.61
CA GLU A 95 12.16 -34.79 16.91
C GLU A 95 10.83 -34.02 16.79
N GLU A 96 9.76 -34.58 17.37
CA GLU A 96 8.49 -33.88 17.50
C GLU A 96 8.56 -32.86 18.63
N LEU A 97 8.02 -31.66 18.38
CA LEU A 97 7.99 -30.60 19.39
C LEU A 97 6.93 -30.91 20.46
N GLU A 98 7.22 -30.55 21.72
CA GLU A 98 6.27 -30.68 22.83
C GLU A 98 4.97 -29.91 22.56
N GLU A 99 5.08 -28.75 21.89
CA GLU A 99 3.95 -28.03 21.34
C GLU A 99 4.23 -27.54 19.91
N PRO A 100 3.20 -27.44 19.05
CA PRO A 100 3.31 -26.79 17.74
C PRO A 100 3.53 -25.27 17.85
N TYR A 101 4.23 -24.70 16.87
CA TYR A 101 4.40 -23.26 16.72
C TYR A 101 3.84 -22.81 15.37
N ALA A 102 3.02 -21.76 15.36
CA ALA A 102 2.56 -21.15 14.13
C ALA A 102 3.61 -20.19 13.57
N LEU A 103 3.71 -20.09 12.24
CA LEU A 103 4.29 -18.89 11.63
C LEU A 103 3.30 -17.74 11.85
N ARG A 104 3.78 -16.59 12.35
CA ARG A 104 2.90 -15.46 12.67
C ARG A 104 2.07 -15.00 11.45
N PRO A 105 0.72 -15.00 11.54
CA PRO A 105 -0.11 -14.28 10.58
C PRO A 105 -0.20 -12.78 10.91
N THR A 106 0.10 -12.46 12.18
CA THR A 106 0.16 -11.17 12.86
C THR A 106 0.72 -11.39 14.29
N SER A 107 1.16 -10.35 15.01
CA SER A 107 1.91 -10.50 16.27
C SER A 107 1.15 -10.13 17.56
N GLU A 108 -0.17 -9.86 17.52
CA GLU A 108 -0.94 -9.37 18.68
C GLU A 108 -0.76 -10.26 19.93
N THR A 109 -0.73 -11.58 19.77
CA THR A 109 -0.66 -12.51 20.91
C THR A 109 0.72 -12.53 21.58
N LEU A 110 1.81 -12.45 20.80
CA LEU A 110 3.17 -12.30 21.34
C LEU A 110 3.36 -10.94 22.01
N ILE A 111 2.81 -9.89 21.41
CA ILE A 111 2.94 -8.52 21.92
C ILE A 111 2.09 -8.35 23.18
N GLY A 112 0.89 -8.91 23.24
CA GLY A 112 0.02 -8.88 24.41
C GLY A 112 0.68 -9.50 25.63
N ASP A 113 1.31 -10.67 25.47
CA ASP A 113 2.08 -11.32 26.55
C ASP A 113 3.30 -10.50 26.99
N ALA A 114 3.99 -9.84 26.06
CA ALA A 114 5.09 -8.94 26.42
C ALA A 114 4.59 -7.69 27.16
N PHE A 115 3.49 -7.10 26.71
CA PHE A 115 2.89 -5.93 27.33
C PHE A 115 2.41 -6.21 28.76
N SER A 116 1.84 -7.37 29.04
CA SER A 116 1.45 -7.74 30.42
C SER A 116 2.64 -7.83 31.38
N ASN A 117 3.84 -8.11 30.87
CA ASN A 117 5.07 -8.11 31.66
C ASN A 117 5.72 -6.71 31.77
N TRP A 118 5.62 -5.89 30.73
CA TRP A 118 6.31 -4.60 30.66
C TRP A 118 5.52 -3.46 31.31
N ILE A 119 4.19 -3.50 31.23
CA ILE A 119 3.30 -2.44 31.72
C ILE A 119 2.91 -2.77 33.16
N ASN A 120 3.18 -1.85 34.08
CA ASN A 120 2.90 -2.05 35.51
C ASN A 120 2.13 -0.87 36.13
N SER A 121 2.38 0.35 35.66
CA SER A 121 1.79 1.58 36.20
C SER A 121 1.36 2.53 35.08
N TYR A 122 0.47 3.47 35.37
CA TYR A 122 0.11 4.57 34.45
C TYR A 122 1.33 5.36 33.93
N ARG A 123 2.48 5.28 34.63
CA ARG A 123 3.74 5.91 34.23
C ARG A 123 4.43 5.23 33.05
N ASP A 124 4.06 4.00 32.74
CA ASP A 124 4.57 3.25 31.60
C ASP A 124 3.76 3.54 30.33
N LEU A 125 2.66 4.29 30.45
CA LEU A 125 1.71 4.58 29.38
C LEU A 125 1.82 6.04 28.88
N PRO A 126 1.58 6.30 27.57
CA PRO A 126 1.29 5.31 26.55
C PRO A 126 2.54 4.47 26.21
N TYR A 127 2.34 3.18 25.95
CA TYR A 127 3.40 2.29 25.49
C TYR A 127 3.21 1.99 24.02
N GLU A 128 4.11 2.50 23.18
CA GLU A 128 3.92 2.53 21.73
C GLU A 128 5.13 1.98 20.98
N ILE A 129 4.90 0.92 20.22
CA ILE A 129 5.95 0.21 19.49
C ILE A 129 5.52 -0.07 18.05
N ASN A 130 6.52 -0.23 17.19
CA ASN A 130 6.36 -0.60 15.80
C ASN A 130 7.29 -1.75 15.44
N GLN A 131 6.90 -2.60 14.50
CA GLN A 131 7.73 -3.64 13.93
C GLN A 131 7.63 -3.61 12.40
N TRP A 132 8.79 -3.66 11.75
CA TRP A 132 8.91 -4.03 10.33
C TRP A 132 9.31 -5.49 10.25
N ALA A 133 8.50 -6.29 9.57
CA ALA A 133 8.59 -7.74 9.62
C ALA A 133 7.98 -8.40 8.38
N ASN A 134 8.29 -9.67 8.18
CA ASN A 134 7.44 -10.55 7.39
C ASN A 134 6.38 -11.23 8.25
N VAL A 135 5.26 -11.58 7.62
CA VAL A 135 4.21 -12.46 8.15
C VAL A 135 3.87 -13.53 7.13
N PHE A 136 3.23 -14.61 7.59
CA PHE A 136 2.85 -15.73 6.76
C PHE A 136 1.35 -16.05 6.87
N ARG A 137 0.66 -16.11 5.73
CA ARG A 137 -0.74 -16.54 5.60
C ARG A 137 -0.86 -17.50 4.42
N TRP A 138 -1.40 -18.69 4.61
CA TRP A 138 -1.47 -19.72 3.57
C TRP A 138 -2.58 -19.44 2.52
N GLU A 139 -2.34 -18.40 1.72
CA GLU A 139 -3.29 -17.87 0.74
C GLU A 139 -3.61 -18.87 -0.37
N LYS A 140 -4.91 -19.05 -0.66
CA LYS A 140 -5.37 -19.98 -1.70
C LYS A 140 -5.09 -19.46 -3.11
N LYS A 141 -5.27 -18.15 -3.31
CA LYS A 141 -5.02 -17.43 -4.55
C LYS A 141 -4.01 -16.34 -4.26
N THR A 142 -2.96 -16.25 -5.06
CA THR A 142 -1.90 -15.27 -4.86
C THR A 142 -1.73 -14.38 -6.08
N MET A 143 -1.38 -13.14 -5.81
CA MET A 143 -1.04 -12.12 -6.78
C MET A 143 0.15 -11.35 -6.20
N PRO A 144 1.31 -11.31 -6.90
CA PRO A 144 2.52 -10.67 -6.39
C PRO A 144 2.26 -9.28 -5.81
N PHE A 145 2.92 -8.96 -4.69
CA PHE A 145 2.75 -7.76 -3.86
C PHE A 145 1.37 -7.61 -3.18
N LEU A 146 0.26 -7.82 -3.89
CA LEU A 146 -1.11 -7.63 -3.34
C LEU A 146 -1.51 -8.69 -2.33
N ARG A 147 -1.20 -9.95 -2.62
CA ARG A 147 -1.63 -11.12 -1.86
C ARG A 147 -0.64 -12.26 -2.07
N THR A 148 0.31 -12.42 -1.16
CA THR A 148 1.34 -13.46 -1.18
C THR A 148 1.29 -14.26 0.10
N SER A 149 1.77 -15.51 0.07
CA SER A 149 1.76 -16.36 1.26
C SER A 149 2.66 -15.80 2.36
N GLU A 150 3.85 -15.35 1.97
CA GLU A 150 4.73 -14.54 2.80
C GLU A 150 4.71 -13.12 2.25
N PHE A 151 4.58 -12.13 3.13
CA PHE A 151 4.65 -10.73 2.73
C PHE A 151 5.31 -9.89 3.80
N LEU A 152 5.92 -8.79 3.36
CA LEU A 152 6.54 -7.81 4.24
C LEU A 152 5.49 -6.78 4.62
N TRP A 153 5.55 -6.36 5.86
CA TRP A 153 4.64 -5.39 6.39
C TRP A 153 5.24 -4.60 7.54
N GLN A 154 4.48 -3.60 7.92
CA GLN A 154 4.62 -2.86 9.15
C GLN A 154 3.42 -3.19 10.03
N GLU A 155 3.67 -3.48 11.30
CA GLU A 155 2.64 -3.60 12.32
C GLU A 155 3.01 -2.76 13.55
N GLY A 156 2.07 -1.96 14.04
CA GLY A 156 2.27 -1.09 15.17
C GLY A 156 1.24 -1.40 16.24
N HIS A 157 1.70 -1.44 17.48
CA HIS A 157 0.91 -1.90 18.62
C HIS A 157 1.10 -0.93 19.77
N THR A 158 -0.01 -0.48 20.36
CA THR A 158 0.02 0.52 21.41
C THR A 158 -0.93 0.16 22.56
N ALA A 159 -0.61 0.64 23.75
CA ALA A 159 -1.41 0.51 24.96
C ALA A 159 -1.55 1.87 25.66
N HIS A 160 -2.75 2.20 26.12
CA HIS A 160 -3.13 3.51 26.63
C HIS A 160 -3.88 3.43 27.96
N GLU A 161 -3.76 4.51 28.76
CA GLU A 161 -4.49 4.70 30.03
C GLU A 161 -6.01 4.88 29.79
N SER A 162 -6.42 5.45 28.64
CA SER A 162 -7.83 5.78 28.35
C SER A 162 -8.25 5.41 26.92
N GLU A 163 -9.56 5.17 26.73
CA GLU A 163 -10.18 4.97 25.42
C GLU A 163 -9.97 6.17 24.49
N GLU A 164 -10.06 7.39 25.03
CA GLU A 164 -9.89 8.62 24.25
C GLU A 164 -8.51 8.66 23.57
N ASN A 165 -7.44 8.40 24.34
CA ASN A 165 -6.07 8.39 23.81
C ASN A 165 -5.85 7.26 22.79
N ALA A 166 -6.42 6.08 23.05
CA ALA A 166 -6.35 4.96 22.12
C ALA A 166 -7.04 5.31 20.79
N ARG A 167 -8.23 5.91 20.83
CA ARG A 167 -8.96 6.33 19.61
C ARG A 167 -8.23 7.46 18.88
N GLU A 168 -7.65 8.42 19.60
CA GLU A 168 -6.82 9.47 19.00
C GLU A 168 -5.63 8.85 18.25
N ARG A 169 -4.92 7.88 18.87
CA ARG A 169 -3.84 7.16 18.22
C ARG A 169 -4.32 6.39 16.98
N THR A 170 -5.43 5.66 17.09
CA THR A 170 -6.02 4.93 15.96
C THR A 170 -6.29 5.86 14.77
N MET A 171 -6.91 7.02 15.01
CA MET A 171 -7.22 7.98 13.96
C MET A 171 -5.98 8.71 13.42
N GLY A 172 -5.03 9.05 14.30
CA GLY A 172 -3.77 9.68 13.92
C GLY A 172 -2.93 8.82 12.98
N VAL A 173 -2.89 7.50 13.20
CA VAL A 173 -2.18 6.57 12.30
C VAL A 173 -2.94 6.37 10.99
N LEU A 174 -4.27 6.32 11.02
CA LEU A 174 -5.07 6.25 9.78
C LEU A 174 -4.75 7.44 8.85
N GLU A 175 -4.66 8.65 9.40
CA GLU A 175 -4.30 9.83 8.63
C GLU A 175 -2.83 9.80 8.17
N ALA A 176 -1.92 9.26 8.99
CA ALA A 176 -0.53 9.07 8.59
C ALA A 176 -0.38 8.12 7.40
N TYR A 177 -1.17 7.03 7.37
CA TYR A 177 -1.22 6.15 6.21
C TYR A 177 -1.80 6.84 4.98
N ALA A 178 -2.89 7.59 5.14
CA ALA A 178 -3.46 8.34 4.04
C ALA A 178 -2.45 9.35 3.47
N THR A 179 -1.75 10.08 4.34
CA THR A 179 -0.68 11.02 3.98
C THR A 179 0.46 10.32 3.23
N LEU A 180 0.94 9.17 3.71
CA LEU A 180 1.96 8.37 3.03
C LEU A 180 1.50 7.98 1.62
N ILE A 181 0.27 7.47 1.50
CA ILE A 181 -0.25 6.95 0.24
C ILE A 181 -0.52 8.09 -0.76
N GLU A 182 -1.10 9.20 -0.31
CA GLU A 182 -1.41 10.36 -1.16
C GLU A 182 -0.13 11.13 -1.53
N ASN A 183 0.72 11.47 -0.55
CA ASN A 183 1.85 12.36 -0.80
C ASN A 183 3.08 11.65 -1.35
N THR A 184 3.31 10.39 -0.99
CA THR A 184 4.52 9.63 -1.39
C THR A 184 4.20 8.71 -2.57
N LEU A 185 3.06 8.03 -2.55
CA LEU A 185 2.65 7.13 -3.65
C LEU A 185 1.78 7.83 -4.71
N ALA A 186 1.37 9.08 -4.50
CA ALA A 186 0.47 9.80 -5.42
C ALA A 186 -0.85 9.04 -5.69
N ILE A 187 -1.36 8.30 -4.69
CA ILE A 187 -2.60 7.51 -4.81
C ILE A 187 -3.67 8.17 -3.94
N PRO A 188 -4.79 8.65 -4.52
CA PRO A 188 -5.93 9.14 -3.74
C PRO A 188 -6.55 8.00 -2.91
N VAL A 189 -7.07 8.30 -1.71
CA VAL A 189 -7.73 7.29 -0.87
C VAL A 189 -9.01 7.80 -0.21
N TYR A 190 -9.95 6.89 0.02
CA TYR A 190 -11.13 7.14 0.85
C TYR A 190 -10.89 6.64 2.28
N ARG A 191 -10.98 7.54 3.25
CA ARG A 191 -10.87 7.25 4.69
C ARG A 191 -12.24 6.90 5.24
N GLY A 192 -12.33 5.84 6.04
CA GLY A 192 -13.59 5.48 6.68
C GLY A 192 -13.52 4.28 7.62
N GLN A 193 -14.63 4.00 8.28
CA GLN A 193 -14.81 2.86 9.19
C GLN A 193 -15.28 1.63 8.43
N LYS A 194 -14.76 0.44 8.74
CA LYS A 194 -15.28 -0.82 8.23
C LYS A 194 -16.67 -1.11 8.80
N THR A 195 -17.49 -1.82 8.02
CA THR A 195 -18.71 -2.42 8.56
C THR A 195 -18.36 -3.50 9.60
N PRO A 196 -19.28 -3.87 10.50
CA PRO A 196 -19.03 -4.89 11.50
C PRO A 196 -18.58 -6.25 10.91
N SER A 197 -19.04 -6.62 9.71
CA SER A 197 -18.68 -7.90 9.09
C SER A 197 -17.29 -7.90 8.43
N GLU A 198 -16.75 -6.73 8.09
CA GLU A 198 -15.43 -6.56 7.47
C GLU A 198 -14.40 -5.97 8.47
N ARG A 199 -14.72 -5.92 9.78
CA ARG A 199 -13.78 -5.49 10.82
C ARG A 199 -12.73 -6.56 11.09
N PHE A 200 -11.59 -6.15 11.64
CA PHE A 200 -10.57 -7.08 12.10
C PHE A 200 -11.07 -7.94 13.27
N ALA A 201 -10.76 -9.23 13.25
CA ALA A 201 -11.13 -10.16 14.31
C ALA A 201 -10.47 -9.75 15.65
N GLY A 202 -11.29 -9.55 16.68
CA GLY A 202 -10.86 -9.01 17.98
C GLY A 202 -10.86 -7.48 18.09
N ALA A 203 -11.16 -6.73 17.02
CA ALA A 203 -11.27 -5.27 17.09
C ALA A 203 -12.68 -4.79 17.49
N VAL A 204 -12.75 -3.70 18.27
CA VAL A 204 -14.00 -2.97 18.51
C VAL A 204 -14.40 -2.22 17.25
N ASP A 205 -13.49 -1.39 16.75
CA ASP A 205 -13.64 -0.63 15.51
C ASP A 205 -12.43 -0.83 14.60
N THR A 206 -12.67 -0.94 13.30
CA THR A 206 -11.61 -0.94 12.28
C THR A 206 -11.82 0.22 11.34
N TYR A 207 -10.75 0.96 11.09
CA TYR A 207 -10.69 2.04 10.11
C TYR A 207 -9.73 1.68 9.00
N SER A 208 -10.00 2.20 7.81
CA SER A 208 -9.26 1.84 6.60
C SER A 208 -9.11 3.02 5.65
N VAL A 209 -8.04 2.96 4.87
CA VAL A 209 -7.83 3.78 3.67
C VAL A 209 -8.00 2.89 2.44
N GLU A 210 -8.96 3.24 1.59
CA GLU A 210 -9.37 2.46 0.42
C GLU A 210 -8.94 3.15 -0.86
N ALA A 211 -8.20 2.44 -1.72
CA ALA A 211 -7.72 2.92 -3.01
C ALA A 211 -8.42 2.19 -4.15
N MET A 212 -8.79 2.90 -5.21
CA MET A 212 -9.28 2.36 -6.48
C MET A 212 -8.12 2.15 -7.47
N MET A 213 -8.06 0.96 -8.05
CA MET A 213 -7.10 0.60 -9.10
C MET A 213 -7.63 1.00 -10.49
N ARG A 214 -6.78 0.99 -11.52
CA ARG A 214 -7.21 1.33 -12.90
C ARG A 214 -8.31 0.44 -13.47
N ASP A 215 -8.45 -0.80 -12.99
CA ASP A 215 -9.55 -1.69 -13.38
C ASP A 215 -10.84 -1.50 -12.53
N GLY A 216 -10.91 -0.41 -11.76
CA GLY A 216 -12.07 0.00 -10.95
C GLY A 216 -12.25 -0.81 -9.66
N LYS A 217 -11.37 -1.77 -9.36
CA LYS A 217 -11.43 -2.54 -8.13
C LYS A 217 -10.75 -1.84 -6.96
N ALA A 218 -11.24 -2.12 -5.76
CA ALA A 218 -10.70 -1.61 -4.52
C ALA A 218 -9.52 -2.43 -4.00
N VAL A 219 -8.59 -1.74 -3.35
CA VAL A 219 -7.55 -2.29 -2.50
C VAL A 219 -7.57 -1.54 -1.17
N GLN A 220 -7.73 -2.27 -0.08
CA GLN A 220 -7.48 -1.75 1.26
C GLN A 220 -5.98 -1.50 1.41
N ALA A 221 -5.59 -0.23 1.42
CA ALA A 221 -4.19 0.20 1.35
C ALA A 221 -3.54 0.33 2.74
N GLY A 222 -4.33 0.38 3.81
CA GLY A 222 -3.86 0.37 5.20
C GLY A 222 -5.03 0.30 6.17
N THR A 223 -4.79 -0.21 7.37
CA THR A 223 -5.80 -0.28 8.43
C THR A 223 -5.28 0.15 9.78
N SER A 224 -6.19 0.73 10.57
CA SER A 224 -5.96 1.13 11.94
C SER A 224 -7.13 0.67 12.79
N HIS A 225 -6.84 -0.05 13.87
CA HIS A 225 -7.80 -0.76 14.68
C HIS A 225 -7.81 -0.19 16.09
N TYR A 226 -9.00 0.11 16.58
CA TYR A 226 -9.22 0.28 18.01
C TYR A 226 -9.67 -1.07 18.57
N LEU A 227 -8.82 -1.67 19.41
CA LEU A 227 -9.03 -3.02 19.94
C LEU A 227 -9.78 -3.01 21.28
N GLY A 228 -10.03 -1.81 21.85
CA GLY A 228 -10.62 -1.69 23.18
C GLY A 228 -9.75 -2.37 24.23
N GLN A 229 -10.38 -3.14 25.10
CA GLN A 229 -9.71 -3.93 26.13
C GLN A 229 -9.67 -5.43 25.80
N ASN A 230 -10.13 -5.86 24.61
CA ASN A 230 -10.27 -7.28 24.26
C ASN A 230 -8.96 -8.06 24.44
N PHE A 231 -7.87 -7.57 23.84
CA PHE A 231 -6.54 -8.18 23.99
C PHE A 231 -5.94 -7.96 25.39
N ALA A 232 -6.29 -6.87 26.05
CA ALA A 232 -5.83 -6.60 27.41
C ALA A 232 -6.44 -7.60 28.41
N GLU A 233 -7.72 -7.93 28.26
CA GLU A 233 -8.40 -8.96 29.05
C GLU A 233 -7.84 -10.36 28.76
N ALA A 234 -7.66 -10.70 27.48
CA ALA A 234 -7.14 -12.02 27.08
C ALA A 234 -5.71 -12.29 27.56
N PHE A 235 -4.86 -11.27 27.64
CA PHE A 235 -3.44 -11.38 28.02
C PHE A 235 -3.10 -10.82 29.41
N ASP A 236 -4.12 -10.43 30.20
CA ASP A 236 -3.97 -9.82 31.52
C ASP A 236 -3.09 -8.55 31.54
N ILE A 237 -3.25 -7.68 30.54
CA ILE A 237 -2.48 -6.44 30.39
C ILE A 237 -3.08 -5.35 31.28
N LYS A 238 -2.65 -5.32 32.53
CA LYS A 238 -3.11 -4.36 33.55
C LYS A 238 -2.06 -3.31 33.88
N PHE A 239 -2.52 -2.18 34.39
CA PHE A 239 -1.66 -1.17 35.01
C PHE A 239 -2.27 -0.69 36.32
N LEU A 240 -1.42 -0.22 37.24
CA LEU A 240 -1.85 0.50 38.43
C LEU A 240 -2.18 1.95 38.05
N ASN A 241 -3.47 2.32 38.15
CA ASN A 241 -3.97 3.66 37.86
C ASN A 241 -3.54 4.68 38.94
N ARG A 242 -3.93 5.95 38.77
CA ARG A 242 -3.58 7.04 39.70
C ARG A 242 -4.24 6.92 41.09
N ASN A 243 -5.27 6.09 41.20
CA ASN A 243 -5.98 5.80 42.45
C ASN A 243 -5.44 4.54 43.16
N ASN A 244 -4.40 3.90 42.62
CA ASN A 244 -3.86 2.60 43.06
C ASN A 244 -4.82 1.41 42.85
N GLU A 245 -5.62 1.45 41.79
CA GLU A 245 -6.47 0.35 41.36
C GLU A 245 -5.90 -0.27 40.07
N HIS A 246 -6.08 -1.58 39.91
CA HIS A 246 -5.68 -2.26 38.68
C HIS A 246 -6.77 -2.11 37.62
N GLU A 247 -6.40 -1.57 36.46
CA GLU A 247 -7.26 -1.44 35.29
C GLU A 247 -6.60 -2.05 34.06
N PHE A 248 -7.41 -2.47 33.08
CA PHE A 248 -6.92 -2.94 31.79
C PHE A 248 -6.58 -1.75 30.88
N VAL A 249 -5.49 -1.87 30.14
CA VAL A 249 -5.13 -0.87 29.12
C VAL A 249 -6.08 -0.92 27.93
N TYR A 250 -6.20 0.20 27.23
CA TYR A 250 -6.85 0.26 25.92
C TYR A 250 -5.80 0.08 24.82
N THR A 251 -6.00 -0.87 23.90
CA THR A 251 -5.00 -1.18 22.87
C THR A 251 -5.41 -0.77 21.47
N THR A 252 -4.42 -0.55 20.62
CA THR A 252 -4.59 -0.33 19.17
C THR A 252 -3.62 -1.19 18.39
N SER A 253 -4.01 -1.62 17.19
CA SER A 253 -3.11 -2.24 16.20
C SER A 253 -3.28 -1.54 14.86
N TRP A 254 -2.24 -1.42 14.05
CA TRP A 254 -2.29 -0.78 12.73
C TRP A 254 -1.24 -1.36 11.80
N GLY A 255 -1.56 -1.47 10.51
CA GLY A 255 -0.62 -2.05 9.55
C GLY A 255 -0.80 -1.63 8.09
N ILE A 256 0.32 -1.63 7.39
CA ILE A 256 0.46 -1.53 5.92
C ILE A 256 1.42 -2.61 5.43
N SER A 257 1.23 -3.08 4.20
CA SER A 257 2.09 -4.12 3.62
C SER A 257 2.59 -3.75 2.24
N THR A 258 3.40 -4.64 1.66
CA THR A 258 3.85 -4.54 0.26
C THR A 258 2.72 -4.52 -0.75
N ARG A 259 1.46 -4.72 -0.33
CA ARG A 259 0.26 -4.42 -1.11
C ARG A 259 0.28 -3.01 -1.69
N LEU A 260 0.87 -2.05 -0.98
CA LEU A 260 1.08 -0.69 -1.46
C LEU A 260 1.90 -0.61 -2.77
N ILE A 261 2.87 -1.51 -2.96
CA ILE A 261 3.63 -1.60 -4.23
C ILE A 261 2.72 -2.09 -5.35
N GLY A 262 1.89 -3.10 -5.09
CA GLY A 262 0.90 -3.57 -6.06
C GLY A 262 -0.09 -2.46 -6.44
N SER A 263 -0.59 -1.71 -5.45
CA SER A 263 -1.46 -0.56 -5.67
C SER A 263 -0.79 0.52 -6.51
N LEU A 264 0.45 0.88 -6.18
CA LEU A 264 1.25 1.86 -6.92
C LEU A 264 1.33 1.52 -8.42
N ILE A 265 1.66 0.27 -8.71
CA ILE A 265 1.79 -0.23 -10.07
C ILE A 265 0.45 -0.14 -10.80
N MET A 266 -0.63 -0.63 -10.18
CA MET A 266 -1.96 -0.65 -10.80
C MET A 266 -2.63 0.71 -10.93
N VAL A 267 -2.26 1.69 -10.11
CA VAL A 267 -2.80 3.06 -10.19
C VAL A 267 -2.11 3.85 -11.30
N HIS A 268 -0.79 3.72 -11.43
CA HIS A 268 0.00 4.61 -12.29
C HIS A 268 0.46 4.00 -13.60
N GLY A 269 0.79 2.71 -13.62
CA GLY A 269 1.35 2.04 -14.79
C GLY A 269 0.50 2.19 -16.04
N ASP A 270 1.14 2.07 -17.20
CA ASP A 270 0.54 2.19 -18.53
C ASP A 270 0.95 1.02 -19.44
N GLU A 271 0.58 1.07 -20.72
CA GLU A 271 0.93 0.03 -21.70
C GLU A 271 2.44 -0.05 -22.02
N GLN A 272 3.22 0.96 -21.65
CA GLN A 272 4.68 0.98 -21.82
C GLN A 272 5.40 0.38 -20.60
N GLY A 273 4.74 0.34 -19.44
CA GLY A 273 5.20 -0.36 -18.24
C GLY A 273 4.94 0.42 -16.96
N LEU A 274 5.93 0.46 -16.09
CA LEU A 274 5.83 1.20 -14.82
C LEU A 274 5.82 2.70 -15.06
N VAL A 275 5.03 3.41 -14.26
CA VAL A 275 5.08 4.86 -14.07
C VAL A 275 5.17 5.06 -12.57
N LEU A 276 6.32 5.52 -12.07
CA LEU A 276 6.59 5.61 -10.64
C LEU A 276 6.63 7.08 -10.20
N PRO A 277 5.91 7.46 -9.13
CA PRO A 277 6.05 8.76 -8.51
C PRO A 277 7.50 9.00 -8.08
N PRO A 278 8.06 10.19 -8.35
CA PRO A 278 9.46 10.48 -8.05
C PRO A 278 9.86 10.23 -6.60
N LYS A 279 8.96 10.40 -5.62
CA LYS A 279 9.30 10.16 -4.20
C LYS A 279 9.62 8.70 -3.88
N VAL A 280 9.05 7.74 -4.62
CA VAL A 280 9.24 6.29 -4.37
C VAL A 280 10.09 5.59 -5.44
N ALA A 281 10.28 6.18 -6.62
CA ALA A 281 10.98 5.56 -7.75
C ALA A 281 12.44 5.17 -7.42
N PRO A 282 12.87 3.91 -7.59
CA PRO A 282 14.27 3.47 -7.39
C PRO A 282 15.28 4.32 -8.16
N THR A 283 14.96 4.62 -9.42
CA THR A 283 15.70 5.57 -10.26
C THR A 283 14.81 6.75 -10.58
N GLN A 284 15.12 7.93 -10.04
CA GLN A 284 14.41 9.16 -10.40
C GLN A 284 14.91 9.69 -11.74
N VAL A 285 16.23 9.72 -11.92
CA VAL A 285 16.86 10.25 -13.13
C VAL A 285 17.76 9.20 -13.75
N ILE A 286 17.52 8.86 -15.02
CA ILE A 286 18.44 8.05 -15.81
C ILE A 286 19.16 8.93 -16.84
N LEU A 287 20.48 8.94 -16.77
CA LEU A 287 21.35 9.63 -17.72
C LEU A 287 21.78 8.66 -18.81
N VAL A 288 21.46 8.97 -20.06
CA VAL A 288 21.73 8.09 -21.21
C VAL A 288 22.63 8.83 -22.20
N PRO A 289 23.90 8.43 -22.35
CA PRO A 289 24.73 8.94 -23.43
C PRO A 289 24.22 8.43 -24.79
N VAL A 290 24.09 9.33 -25.76
CA VAL A 290 23.53 9.03 -27.09
C VAL A 290 24.46 9.42 -28.24
N GLY A 291 24.22 8.86 -29.42
CA GLY A 291 25.08 9.05 -30.60
C GLY A 291 26.43 8.32 -30.45
N PRO A 292 27.48 8.73 -31.20
CA PRO A 292 28.80 8.11 -31.14
C PRO A 292 29.59 8.56 -29.89
N TRP A 293 28.97 8.52 -28.71
CA TRP A 293 29.50 9.07 -27.47
C TRP A 293 30.80 8.43 -27.00
N GLN A 294 31.04 7.14 -27.32
CA GLN A 294 32.30 6.47 -26.98
C GLN A 294 33.52 7.10 -27.68
N LYS A 295 33.31 7.89 -28.74
CA LYS A 295 34.38 8.65 -29.43
C LYS A 295 34.66 10.01 -28.79
N ASN A 296 33.82 10.46 -27.88
CA ASN A 296 33.97 11.74 -27.20
C ASN A 296 33.84 11.55 -25.67
N PRO A 297 34.98 11.35 -24.96
CA PRO A 297 35.00 11.13 -23.51
C PRO A 297 34.29 12.22 -22.69
N GLU A 298 34.29 13.46 -23.19
CA GLU A 298 33.69 14.63 -22.52
C GLU A 298 32.19 14.44 -22.24
N ILE A 299 31.48 13.68 -23.08
CA ILE A 299 30.05 13.37 -22.86
C ILE A 299 29.84 12.59 -21.56
N LEU A 300 30.67 11.57 -21.34
CA LEU A 300 30.56 10.76 -20.13
C LEU A 300 31.06 11.52 -18.90
N GLU A 301 32.08 12.36 -19.05
CA GLU A 301 32.55 13.24 -17.98
C GLU A 301 31.44 14.19 -17.54
N ARG A 302 30.76 14.86 -18.48
CA ARG A 302 29.66 15.78 -18.17
C ARG A 302 28.46 15.08 -17.52
N LEU A 303 28.10 13.88 -17.97
CA LEU A 303 27.05 13.10 -17.31
C LEU A 303 27.43 12.64 -15.90
N LYS A 304 28.70 12.33 -15.65
CA LYS A 304 29.19 12.01 -14.29
C LYS A 304 29.15 13.23 -13.38
N GLU A 305 29.53 14.41 -13.87
CA GLU A 305 29.40 15.67 -13.14
C GLU A 305 27.93 15.94 -12.79
N LEU A 306 27.03 15.85 -13.77
CA LEU A 306 25.60 16.02 -13.55
C LEU A 306 25.05 15.00 -12.55
N LYS A 307 25.46 13.73 -12.63
CA LYS A 307 25.07 12.71 -11.64
C LYS A 307 25.46 13.14 -10.22
N VAL A 308 26.68 13.63 -10.03
CA VAL A 308 27.16 14.07 -8.70
C VAL A 308 26.37 15.28 -8.22
N ALA A 309 26.11 16.25 -9.10
CA ALA A 309 25.34 17.46 -8.75
C ALA A 309 23.89 17.13 -8.36
N LEU A 310 23.21 16.26 -9.13
CA LEU A 310 21.85 15.81 -8.82
C LEU A 310 21.81 14.96 -7.53
N ALA A 311 22.79 14.07 -7.33
CA ALA A 311 22.89 13.29 -6.10
C ALA A 311 23.13 14.17 -4.86
N ALA A 312 23.88 15.28 -4.99
CA ALA A 312 24.05 16.26 -3.92
C ALA A 312 22.74 17.00 -3.56
N LYS A 313 21.76 17.02 -4.47
CA LYS A 313 20.38 17.48 -4.21
C LYS A 313 19.47 16.36 -3.65
N GLY A 314 20.02 15.18 -3.37
CA GLY A 314 19.28 14.04 -2.82
C GLY A 314 18.59 13.17 -3.86
N LEU A 315 18.89 13.35 -5.16
CA LEU A 315 18.25 12.57 -6.22
C LEU A 315 18.94 11.21 -6.45
N ARG A 316 18.12 10.19 -6.72
CA ARG A 316 18.56 8.84 -7.09
C ARG A 316 18.82 8.78 -8.59
N VAL A 317 20.10 8.87 -8.97
CA VAL A 317 20.53 9.00 -10.36
C VAL A 317 21.37 7.81 -10.82
N ARG A 318 21.04 7.25 -11.99
CA ARG A 318 21.82 6.19 -12.66
C ARG A 318 22.35 6.67 -14.02
N ILE A 319 23.40 6.04 -14.53
CA ILE A 319 23.92 6.28 -15.89
C ILE A 319 23.93 4.95 -16.62
N ASP A 320 23.34 4.89 -17.82
CA ASP A 320 23.35 3.69 -18.66
C ASP A 320 24.42 3.78 -19.76
N THR A 321 25.59 3.23 -19.46
CA THR A 321 26.70 3.12 -20.41
C THR A 321 26.77 1.77 -21.13
N THR A 322 25.69 0.97 -21.14
CA THR A 322 25.69 -0.31 -21.84
C THR A 322 25.87 -0.11 -23.36
N ASP A 323 26.35 -1.12 -24.07
CA ASP A 323 26.55 -1.06 -25.53
C ASP A 323 25.23 -1.25 -26.33
N ASN A 324 24.08 -1.24 -25.65
CA ASN A 324 22.77 -1.29 -26.28
C ASN A 324 22.47 -0.02 -27.09
N THR A 325 21.58 -0.14 -28.08
CA THR A 325 21.15 1.01 -28.87
C THR A 325 20.35 2.00 -27.99
N PRO A 326 20.39 3.32 -28.27
CA PRO A 326 19.61 4.30 -27.51
C PRO A 326 18.13 3.95 -27.41
N GLY A 327 17.50 3.51 -28.51
CA GLY A 327 16.09 3.11 -28.51
C GLY A 327 15.79 1.92 -27.60
N TYR A 328 16.71 0.95 -27.49
CA TYR A 328 16.56 -0.14 -26.53
C TYR A 328 16.60 0.37 -25.09
N LYS A 329 17.60 1.20 -24.76
CA LYS A 329 17.73 1.80 -23.43
C LYS A 329 16.50 2.63 -23.06
N PHE A 330 16.00 3.43 -24.00
CA PHE A 330 14.81 4.26 -23.79
C PHE A 330 13.60 3.42 -23.37
N ASN A 331 13.31 2.36 -24.14
CA ASN A 331 12.22 1.46 -23.83
C ASN A 331 12.44 0.71 -22.51
N GLU A 332 13.67 0.28 -22.21
CA GLU A 332 14.00 -0.40 -20.96
C GLU A 332 13.73 0.48 -19.74
N TRP A 333 14.20 1.73 -19.77
CA TRP A 333 14.03 2.65 -18.65
C TRP A 333 12.61 3.22 -18.53
N GLU A 334 11.87 3.32 -19.64
CA GLU A 334 10.43 3.62 -19.62
C GLU A 334 9.65 2.45 -19.01
N LEU A 335 9.94 1.21 -19.41
CA LEU A 335 9.34 0.00 -18.84
C LEU A 335 9.60 -0.12 -17.33
N LYS A 336 10.84 0.17 -16.89
CA LYS A 336 11.25 0.16 -15.47
C LYS A 336 10.75 1.37 -14.69
N GLY A 337 10.15 2.36 -15.36
CA GLY A 337 9.52 3.51 -14.71
C GLY A 337 10.51 4.51 -14.11
N ALA A 338 11.70 4.68 -14.71
CA ALA A 338 12.56 5.80 -14.34
C ALA A 338 11.81 7.12 -14.61
N ALA A 339 11.66 7.98 -13.60
CA ALA A 339 10.75 9.12 -13.67
C ALA A 339 11.14 10.14 -14.76
N LEU A 340 12.44 10.36 -14.94
CA LEU A 340 12.99 11.31 -15.91
C LEU A 340 14.21 10.69 -16.61
N ARG A 341 14.25 10.80 -17.94
CA ARG A 341 15.43 10.46 -18.74
C ARG A 341 16.11 11.72 -19.29
N VAL A 342 17.42 11.80 -19.13
CA VAL A 342 18.28 12.79 -19.77
C VAL A 342 19.06 12.12 -20.88
N GLU A 343 18.89 12.59 -22.11
CA GLU A 343 19.61 12.15 -23.30
C GLU A 343 20.69 13.20 -23.62
N PHE A 344 21.96 12.76 -23.72
CA PHE A 344 23.08 13.67 -23.95
C PHE A 344 24.11 13.09 -24.92
N GLY A 345 24.31 13.76 -26.05
CA GLY A 345 25.24 13.35 -27.10
C GLY A 345 26.09 14.50 -27.64
N PRO A 346 26.87 14.27 -28.73
CA PRO A 346 27.79 15.27 -29.26
C PRO A 346 27.13 16.61 -29.65
N ARG A 347 25.92 16.57 -30.23
CA ARG A 347 25.18 17.78 -30.60
C ARG A 347 24.70 18.57 -29.38
N ASP A 348 24.38 17.88 -28.31
CA ASP A 348 23.88 18.49 -27.08
C ASP A 348 25.04 19.18 -26.33
N LEU A 349 26.21 18.54 -26.33
CA LEU A 349 27.47 19.13 -25.88
C LEU A 349 27.84 20.40 -26.66
N GLU A 350 27.77 20.37 -27.99
CA GLU A 350 28.06 21.54 -28.85
C GLU A 350 27.11 22.73 -28.57
N ASN A 351 25.87 22.46 -28.17
CA ASN A 351 24.84 23.47 -27.95
C ASN A 351 24.61 23.83 -26.47
N ASN A 352 25.42 23.31 -25.53
CA ASN A 352 25.25 23.47 -24.08
C ASN A 352 23.83 23.15 -23.58
N GLN A 353 23.25 22.04 -24.05
CA GLN A 353 21.91 21.60 -23.67
C GLN A 353 21.86 20.10 -23.43
N ALA A 354 20.74 19.58 -22.94
CA ALA A 354 20.40 18.16 -22.92
C ALA A 354 18.92 17.98 -23.28
N VAL A 355 18.56 16.79 -23.79
CA VAL A 355 17.16 16.46 -24.05
C VAL A 355 16.58 15.73 -22.85
N ILE A 356 15.49 16.26 -22.31
CA ILE A 356 14.77 15.69 -21.17
C ILE A 356 13.46 15.06 -21.65
N LYS A 357 13.16 13.89 -21.07
CA LYS A 357 11.91 13.15 -21.29
C LYS A 357 11.34 12.72 -19.94
N MET A 358 10.19 13.28 -19.59
CA MET A 358 9.39 12.81 -18.44
C MET A 358 8.71 11.49 -18.78
N ARG A 359 8.62 10.58 -17.81
CA ARG A 359 8.04 9.25 -18.04
C ARG A 359 6.54 9.28 -18.34
N ASP A 360 5.82 10.20 -17.71
CA ASP A 360 4.37 10.30 -17.75
C ASP A 360 3.83 11.25 -18.84
N LEU A 361 4.71 11.88 -19.62
CA LEU A 361 4.36 12.76 -20.75
C LEU A 361 4.89 12.20 -22.06
N ASP A 362 4.30 12.57 -23.19
CA ASP A 362 4.72 12.15 -24.54
C ASP A 362 5.82 13.04 -25.16
N ASP A 363 5.89 14.30 -24.74
CA ASP A 363 6.84 15.26 -25.32
C ASP A 363 8.27 15.12 -24.76
N LYS A 364 9.23 15.67 -25.52
CA LYS A 364 10.62 15.87 -25.11
C LYS A 364 10.93 17.35 -25.14
N GLU A 365 11.78 17.80 -24.23
CA GLU A 365 12.23 19.18 -24.16
C GLU A 365 13.75 19.26 -24.29
N SER A 366 14.28 20.27 -24.97
CA SER A 366 15.71 20.60 -24.94
C SER A 366 15.93 21.68 -23.88
N VAL A 367 16.75 21.38 -22.89
CA VAL A 367 16.97 22.23 -21.71
C VAL A 367 18.45 22.60 -21.63
N SER A 368 18.75 23.86 -21.33
CA SER A 368 20.13 24.32 -21.13
C SER A 368 20.81 23.51 -20.03
N LEU A 369 22.11 23.22 -20.17
CA LEU A 369 22.89 22.64 -19.08
C LEU A 369 23.07 23.61 -17.91
N ASP A 370 22.93 24.91 -18.16
CA ASP A 370 22.99 25.93 -17.12
C ASP A 370 21.73 25.88 -16.26
N GLY A 371 21.86 25.44 -15.00
CA GLY A 371 20.73 25.34 -14.05
C GLY A 371 19.85 24.11 -14.27
N ILE A 372 20.29 23.12 -15.06
CA ILE A 372 19.52 21.91 -15.35
C ILE A 372 19.16 21.12 -14.08
N GLU A 373 19.98 21.20 -13.04
CA GLU A 373 19.74 20.48 -11.79
C GLU A 373 18.53 21.01 -11.03
N ASP A 374 18.36 22.34 -11.00
CA ASP A 374 17.20 22.98 -10.37
C ASP A 374 15.93 22.70 -11.17
N TYR A 375 16.02 22.78 -12.50
CA TYR A 375 14.92 22.40 -13.39
C TYR A 375 14.49 20.94 -13.18
N ILE A 376 15.44 20.00 -13.11
CA ILE A 376 15.12 18.58 -12.88
C ILE A 376 14.42 18.37 -11.54
N VAL A 377 14.87 19.01 -10.46
CA VAL A 377 14.21 18.93 -9.14
C VAL A 377 12.76 19.44 -9.24
N GLU A 378 12.56 20.61 -9.83
CA GLU A 378 11.23 21.19 -10.03
C GLU A 378 10.31 20.26 -10.86
N GLN A 379 10.81 19.69 -11.96
CA GLN A 379 10.00 18.82 -12.81
C GLN A 379 9.62 17.50 -12.13
N LEU A 380 10.44 16.97 -11.22
CA LEU A 380 10.09 15.80 -10.42
C LEU A 380 8.98 16.13 -9.40
N ASP A 381 9.02 17.31 -8.77
CA ASP A 381 7.93 17.75 -7.88
C ASP A 381 6.62 17.94 -8.67
N VAL A 382 6.68 18.59 -9.83
CA VAL A 382 5.52 18.76 -10.74
C VAL A 382 4.97 17.41 -11.21
N MET A 383 5.83 16.44 -11.51
CA MET A 383 5.38 15.08 -11.88
C MET A 383 4.65 14.39 -10.73
N GLN A 384 5.12 14.54 -9.47
CA GLN A 384 4.45 13.95 -8.31
C GLN A 384 3.01 14.46 -8.19
N GLU A 385 2.80 15.77 -8.34
CA GLU A 385 1.48 16.40 -8.31
C GLU A 385 0.60 15.95 -9.48
N ARG A 386 1.15 15.98 -10.71
CA ARG A 386 0.43 15.57 -11.92
C ARG A 386 -0.05 14.12 -11.87
N LEU A 387 0.74 13.21 -11.30
CA LEU A 387 0.33 11.81 -11.11
C LEU A 387 -0.82 11.69 -10.13
N PHE A 388 -0.79 12.44 -9.03
CA PHE A 388 -1.87 12.46 -8.04
C PHE A 388 -3.16 13.02 -8.66
N GLU A 389 -3.11 14.17 -9.32
CA GLU A 389 -4.25 14.79 -9.99
C GLU A 389 -4.85 13.89 -11.06
N SER A 390 -4.00 13.22 -11.85
CA SER A 390 -4.42 12.27 -12.87
C SER A 390 -5.15 11.07 -12.25
N ALA A 391 -4.65 10.54 -11.13
CA ALA A 391 -5.30 9.46 -10.39
C ALA A 391 -6.62 9.92 -9.76
N GLN A 392 -6.66 11.11 -9.17
CA GLN A 392 -7.87 11.68 -8.56
C GLN A 392 -8.96 11.90 -9.61
N LYS A 393 -8.61 12.43 -10.78
CA LYS A 393 -9.53 12.58 -11.90
C LYS A 393 -10.13 11.23 -12.31
N ARG A 394 -9.32 10.16 -12.39
CA ARG A 394 -9.82 8.81 -12.67
C ARG A 394 -10.78 8.32 -11.58
N TYR A 395 -10.55 8.63 -10.31
CA TYR A 395 -11.47 8.23 -9.24
C TYR A 395 -12.83 8.90 -9.43
N THR A 396 -12.84 10.23 -9.64
CA THR A 396 -14.07 10.99 -9.87
C THR A 396 -14.84 10.54 -11.12
N GLU A 397 -14.13 10.11 -12.18
CA GLU A 397 -14.76 9.56 -13.38
C GLU A 397 -15.36 8.16 -13.18
N ASN A 398 -14.96 7.44 -12.14
CA ASN A 398 -15.36 6.05 -11.86
C ASN A 398 -15.94 5.87 -10.45
N GLU A 399 -16.48 6.95 -9.87
CA GLU A 399 -17.29 6.91 -8.66
C GLU A 399 -18.76 7.21 -9.01
N HIS A 400 -19.67 6.42 -8.45
CA HIS A 400 -21.09 6.49 -8.78
C HIS A 400 -21.92 6.75 -7.53
N THR A 401 -22.67 7.83 -7.54
CA THR A 401 -23.49 8.28 -6.40
C THR A 401 -24.98 8.33 -6.73
N ASP A 402 -25.37 7.91 -7.93
CA ASP A 402 -26.71 7.97 -8.50
C ASP A 402 -27.41 6.59 -8.52
N ILE A 403 -26.80 5.58 -7.92
CA ILE A 403 -27.36 4.23 -7.77
C ILE A 403 -27.97 4.11 -6.38
N ASP A 404 -29.25 3.74 -6.30
CA ASP A 404 -30.04 3.68 -5.06
C ASP A 404 -30.75 2.34 -4.84
N THR A 405 -30.77 1.45 -5.83
CA THR A 405 -31.37 0.12 -5.72
C THR A 405 -30.43 -1.00 -6.20
N LEU A 406 -30.64 -2.21 -5.67
CA LEU A 406 -29.83 -3.38 -6.05
C LEU A 406 -29.96 -3.72 -7.54
N ASP A 407 -31.13 -3.48 -8.13
CA ASP A 407 -31.36 -3.70 -9.56
C ASP A 407 -30.62 -2.67 -10.43
N GLU A 408 -30.57 -1.40 -10.01
CA GLU A 408 -29.73 -0.39 -10.66
C GLU A 408 -28.24 -0.74 -10.58
N LEU A 409 -27.77 -1.25 -9.44
CA LEU A 409 -26.37 -1.69 -9.29
C LEU A 409 -26.05 -2.84 -10.26
N LYS A 410 -26.93 -3.84 -10.38
CA LYS A 410 -26.74 -4.93 -11.35
C LYS A 410 -26.74 -4.42 -12.79
N ALA A 411 -27.67 -3.52 -13.12
CA ALA A 411 -27.76 -2.92 -14.45
C ALA A 411 -26.51 -2.10 -14.78
N HIS A 412 -25.98 -1.34 -13.81
CA HIS A 412 -24.72 -0.62 -13.93
C HIS A 412 -23.56 -1.57 -14.23
N ILE A 413 -23.41 -2.64 -13.45
CA ILE A 413 -22.33 -3.62 -13.63
C ILE A 413 -22.38 -4.27 -15.03
N GLU A 414 -23.56 -4.70 -15.49
CA GLU A 414 -23.69 -5.31 -16.81
C GLU A 414 -23.48 -4.27 -17.93
N LYS A 415 -23.98 -3.03 -17.77
CA LYS A 415 -23.76 -1.95 -18.74
C LYS A 415 -22.27 -1.60 -18.86
N SER A 416 -21.56 -1.43 -17.76
CA SER A 416 -20.11 -1.18 -17.77
C SER A 416 -19.36 -2.30 -18.48
N LYS A 417 -19.73 -3.55 -18.20
CA LYS A 417 -19.14 -4.73 -18.85
C LYS A 417 -19.41 -4.76 -20.36
N GLU A 418 -20.63 -4.46 -20.81
CA GLU A 418 -20.97 -4.37 -22.23
C GLU A 418 -20.24 -3.24 -22.95
N ALA A 419 -20.04 -2.10 -22.27
CA ALA A 419 -19.29 -0.96 -22.78
C ALA A 419 -17.76 -1.15 -22.75
N GLY A 420 -17.27 -2.16 -22.02
CA GLY A 420 -15.85 -2.35 -21.74
C GLY A 420 -15.28 -1.22 -20.87
N GLU A 421 -16.10 -0.71 -19.96
CA GLU A 421 -15.79 0.30 -18.94
C GLU A 421 -15.66 -0.37 -17.58
N VAL A 422 -15.03 0.31 -16.62
CA VAL A 422 -14.91 -0.21 -15.26
C VAL A 422 -16.17 0.15 -14.46
N PRO A 423 -16.73 -0.78 -13.67
CA PRO A 423 -17.88 -0.48 -12.81
C PRO A 423 -17.58 0.51 -11.68
N GLY A 424 -16.30 0.64 -11.30
CA GLY A 424 -15.85 1.63 -10.32
C GLY A 424 -16.37 1.39 -8.90
N PHE A 425 -16.32 2.47 -8.10
CA PHE A 425 -16.86 2.49 -6.74
C PHE A 425 -18.28 3.02 -6.78
N VAL A 426 -19.16 2.45 -5.96
CA VAL A 426 -20.56 2.90 -5.84
C VAL A 426 -20.83 3.29 -4.40
N LEU A 427 -21.36 4.50 -4.21
CA LEU A 427 -21.81 4.98 -2.91
C LEU A 427 -23.27 4.59 -2.73
N ILE A 428 -23.56 3.84 -1.66
CA ILE A 428 -24.90 3.29 -1.40
C ILE A 428 -25.41 3.68 -0.02
N GLY A 429 -26.72 3.66 0.17
CA GLY A 429 -27.31 3.63 1.50
C GLY A 429 -27.35 2.20 2.03
N TRP A 430 -27.04 2.02 3.30
CA TRP A 430 -27.03 0.73 3.98
C TRP A 430 -27.76 0.79 5.33
N ASP A 431 -28.63 -0.18 5.60
CA ASP A 431 -29.45 -0.25 6.84
C ASP A 431 -28.69 -0.80 8.06
N GLY A 432 -27.43 -1.20 7.88
CA GLY A 432 -26.58 -1.73 8.94
C GLY A 432 -26.77 -3.22 9.23
N THR A 433 -27.46 -3.97 8.37
CA THR A 433 -27.72 -5.39 8.58
C THR A 433 -26.77 -6.28 7.76
N GLU A 434 -26.32 -7.38 8.36
CA GLU A 434 -25.48 -8.38 7.68
C GLU A 434 -26.21 -9.05 6.50
N GLU A 435 -27.53 -9.16 6.57
CA GLU A 435 -28.36 -9.76 5.51
C GLU A 435 -28.27 -8.95 4.20
N THR A 436 -28.42 -7.62 4.28
CA THR A 436 -28.37 -6.75 3.10
C THR A 436 -26.94 -6.69 2.53
N GLU A 437 -25.93 -6.65 3.41
CA GLU A 437 -24.52 -6.68 3.03
C GLU A 437 -24.13 -8.00 2.32
N ALA A 438 -24.53 -9.14 2.87
CA ALA A 438 -24.30 -10.45 2.27
C ALA A 438 -25.01 -10.58 0.92
N LYS A 439 -26.24 -10.06 0.79
CA LYS A 439 -27.00 -10.10 -0.45
C LYS A 439 -26.35 -9.27 -1.56
N ILE A 440 -25.79 -8.09 -1.26
CA ILE A 440 -25.01 -7.31 -2.23
C ILE A 440 -23.85 -8.16 -2.75
N LYS A 441 -23.10 -8.80 -1.84
CA LYS A 441 -21.95 -9.65 -2.19
C LYS A 441 -22.33 -10.84 -3.04
N GLU A 442 -23.35 -11.60 -2.65
CA GLU A 442 -23.80 -12.79 -3.37
C GLU A 442 -24.27 -12.44 -4.79
N GLU A 443 -25.05 -11.37 -4.94
CA GLU A 443 -25.70 -11.06 -6.21
C GLU A 443 -24.83 -10.25 -7.19
N THR A 444 -23.79 -9.56 -6.71
CA THR A 444 -23.00 -8.62 -7.55
C THR A 444 -21.49 -8.87 -7.49
N GLY A 445 -21.01 -9.54 -6.43
CA GLY A 445 -19.59 -9.65 -6.10
C GLY A 445 -18.97 -8.35 -5.55
N PHE A 446 -19.76 -7.28 -5.36
CA PHE A 446 -19.31 -6.09 -4.65
C PHE A 446 -19.34 -6.32 -3.15
N THR A 447 -18.46 -5.63 -2.45
CA THR A 447 -18.32 -5.73 -0.99
C THR A 447 -18.13 -4.34 -0.41
N THR A 448 -18.59 -4.13 0.82
CA THR A 448 -18.45 -2.87 1.55
C THR A 448 -16.99 -2.55 1.79
N ARG A 449 -16.55 -1.36 1.42
CA ARG A 449 -15.16 -0.92 1.54
C ARG A 449 -14.99 -0.16 2.84
N ASN A 450 -15.70 0.95 3.00
CA ASN A 450 -15.86 1.62 4.28
C ASN A 450 -17.10 2.52 4.30
N ILE A 451 -17.50 2.90 5.50
CA ILE A 451 -18.37 4.04 5.82
C ILE A 451 -17.47 5.27 5.79
N PRO A 452 -17.46 6.08 4.71
CA PRO A 452 -16.56 7.21 4.58
C PRO A 452 -16.88 8.30 5.62
N PHE A 453 -15.85 8.98 6.11
CA PHE A 453 -16.04 10.10 7.05
C PHE A 453 -16.62 11.35 6.38
N ASN A 454 -16.28 11.56 5.11
CA ASN A 454 -16.72 12.69 4.31
C ASN A 454 -17.35 12.16 3.01
N PRO A 455 -18.57 11.59 3.06
CA PRO A 455 -19.24 11.14 1.84
C PRO A 455 -19.56 12.34 0.93
N PRO A 456 -19.45 12.20 -0.40
CA PRO A 456 -19.83 13.26 -1.32
C PRO A 456 -21.35 13.54 -1.32
N VAL A 457 -22.16 12.54 -0.96
CA VAL A 457 -23.61 12.69 -0.75
C VAL A 457 -24.07 11.72 0.33
N GLU A 458 -25.04 12.12 1.14
CA GLU A 458 -25.70 11.23 2.09
C GLU A 458 -26.81 10.42 1.41
N LYS A 459 -26.83 9.12 1.68
CA LYS A 459 -27.85 8.19 1.21
C LYS A 459 -28.86 7.90 2.32
N THR A 460 -30.15 8.00 2.00
CA THR A 460 -31.23 7.90 3.00
C THR A 460 -32.00 6.59 2.96
N VAL A 461 -31.80 5.77 1.92
CA VAL A 461 -32.52 4.51 1.70
C VAL A 461 -31.52 3.39 1.47
N ASP A 462 -31.75 2.25 2.12
CA ASP A 462 -30.96 1.05 1.95
C ASP A 462 -31.20 0.42 0.57
N ILE A 463 -30.10 0.14 -0.13
CA ILE A 463 -30.11 -0.31 -1.51
C ILE A 463 -30.83 -1.66 -1.73
N VAL A 464 -30.91 -2.51 -0.70
CA VAL A 464 -31.50 -3.86 -0.80
C VAL A 464 -32.93 -3.90 -0.28
N SER A 465 -33.16 -3.39 0.93
CA SER A 465 -34.40 -3.53 1.68
C SER A 465 -35.38 -2.37 1.45
N GLY A 466 -34.90 -1.23 0.94
CA GLY A 466 -35.70 -0.01 0.79
C GLY A 466 -36.06 0.66 2.11
N LYS A 467 -35.54 0.17 3.25
CA LYS A 467 -35.72 0.79 4.58
C LYS A 467 -34.85 2.04 4.70
N PRO A 468 -35.06 2.90 5.71
CA PRO A 468 -34.15 4.00 5.99
C PRO A 468 -32.71 3.50 6.18
N ALA A 469 -31.77 4.07 5.43
CA ALA A 469 -30.35 3.80 5.60
C ALA A 469 -29.86 4.36 6.94
N LYS A 470 -28.97 3.63 7.61
CA LYS A 470 -28.24 4.11 8.79
C LYS A 470 -26.90 4.73 8.40
N HIS A 471 -26.29 4.21 7.34
CA HIS A 471 -24.97 4.61 6.88
C HIS A 471 -24.97 4.82 5.37
N THR A 472 -24.10 5.72 4.94
CA THR A 472 -23.65 5.79 3.56
C THR A 472 -22.35 5.00 3.46
N VAL A 473 -22.22 4.11 2.47
CA VAL A 473 -21.12 3.15 2.37
C VAL A 473 -20.57 3.11 0.96
N TRP A 474 -19.25 3.12 0.81
CA TRP A 474 -18.61 2.77 -0.45
C TRP A 474 -18.63 1.25 -0.64
N ILE A 475 -19.10 0.78 -1.78
CA ILE A 475 -18.95 -0.61 -2.22
C ILE A 475 -18.12 -0.67 -3.50
N ALA A 476 -17.37 -1.76 -3.65
CA ALA A 476 -16.62 -2.05 -4.87
C ALA A 476 -16.36 -3.55 -5.00
N ARG A 477 -16.00 -4.01 -6.20
CA ARG A 477 -15.23 -5.27 -6.31
C ARG A 477 -13.85 -5.05 -5.72
N ALA A 478 -13.36 -6.00 -4.92
CA ALA A 478 -12.06 -5.90 -4.27
C ALA A 478 -11.09 -6.99 -4.74
N TYR A 479 -9.80 -6.75 -4.53
CA TYR A 479 -8.71 -7.70 -4.81
C TYR A 479 -8.47 -8.74 -3.73
#